data_AF-A0AAU5MHW6-F1
#
_entry.id   AF-A0AAU5MHW6-F1
#
_cell.length_a   1.000
_cell.length_b   1.000
_cell.length_c   1.000
_cell.angle_alpha   90.00
_cell.angle_beta   90.00
_cell.angle_gamma   90.00
#
_symmetry.space_group_name_H-M   'P 1'
#
loop_
_entity.id
_entity.type
_entity.pdbx_description
1 polymer ?
#
loop_
_entity_poly.entity_id
_entity_poly.type
_entity_poly.pdbx_seq_one_letter_code
_entity_poly.pdbx_strand_id
1 'polypeptide(L)'
;MRLERVTATLATVPLAALLLGVAPTTAQADPDPNLTISQVTLDRTAVAVSGLNTYPINVTVKAGYKSTEPGDDSLVLNVVLERTGGTGTRGDIVSADLQRTGGTLANGTWTGRLNVASTANGTFKVTGVMTGPYGGPDPGTPVDPTPYAGQTITVKGTNLPKITASVNPRVVPFGKPYSITWAVTNTATGKPYGSRIPIGLGVDAPCAEGGSPLYRTGTNGVITKAYTADDAGALNCAHIYADPYYIVGQWLFPSRPTVIAAVPSKTSAKVGTIVPVNGSVANMIGSCPVQLQRLYGRTQWKTVSSGTVRQSGRFTVNAQPSYKGLIPYRVYFPACQPYIAAVTKSFTIKGL
;
A
#
# COMPACT_ATOMS: atom_id res chain seq x y z
N MET A 1 -11.92 -20.21 -79.50
CA MET A 1 -12.69 -21.36 -78.99
C MET A 1 -12.98 -21.11 -77.52
N ARG A 2 -14.27 -21.00 -77.17
CA ARG A 2 -14.75 -20.98 -75.79
C ARG A 2 -14.49 -22.33 -75.13
N LEU A 3 -14.10 -22.33 -73.87
CA LEU A 3 -14.57 -23.29 -72.89
C LEU A 3 -14.53 -22.65 -71.50
N GLU A 4 -15.73 -22.38 -70.99
CA GLU A 4 -16.02 -22.07 -69.61
C GLU A 4 -15.77 -23.30 -68.73
N ARG A 5 -15.40 -23.10 -67.46
CA ARG A 5 -16.05 -23.76 -66.31
C ARG A 5 -15.59 -23.20 -64.94
N VAL A 6 -16.56 -22.58 -64.26
CA VAL A 6 -17.08 -22.95 -62.92
C VAL A 6 -16.16 -22.77 -61.68
N THR A 7 -16.42 -21.65 -60.98
CA THR A 7 -16.60 -21.44 -59.52
C THR A 7 -15.90 -22.30 -58.48
N ALA A 8 -15.21 -21.63 -57.55
CA ALA A 8 -15.33 -21.84 -56.10
C ALA A 8 -14.94 -20.56 -55.33
N THR A 9 -15.94 -19.75 -54.98
CA THR A 9 -15.82 -18.60 -54.08
C THR A 9 -15.78 -19.09 -52.63
N LEU A 10 -14.59 -19.10 -52.03
CA LEU A 10 -14.42 -19.28 -50.58
C LEU A 10 -14.72 -17.95 -49.89
N ALA A 11 -15.88 -17.90 -49.22
CA ALA A 11 -16.29 -16.81 -48.36
C ALA A 11 -15.34 -16.70 -47.16
N THR A 12 -14.54 -15.64 -47.13
CA THR A 12 -13.81 -15.17 -45.97
C THR A 12 -14.79 -14.50 -45.02
N VAL A 13 -15.23 -15.22 -43.99
CA VAL A 13 -15.95 -14.65 -42.85
C VAL A 13 -14.92 -13.96 -41.96
N PRO A 14 -14.94 -12.63 -41.80
CA PRO A 14 -14.14 -11.99 -40.76
C PRO A 14 -14.85 -12.26 -39.44
N LEU A 15 -14.29 -13.15 -38.62
CA LEU A 15 -14.64 -13.25 -37.20
C LEU A 15 -14.11 -11.98 -36.51
N ALA A 16 -14.86 -10.88 -36.64
CA ALA A 16 -14.70 -9.71 -35.79
C ALA A 16 -15.18 -10.11 -34.39
N ALA A 17 -14.27 -10.70 -33.61
CA ALA A 17 -14.48 -10.91 -32.19
C ALA A 17 -14.67 -9.53 -31.55
N LEU A 18 -15.91 -9.22 -31.18
CA LEU A 18 -16.28 -8.16 -30.26
C LEU A 18 -15.49 -8.36 -28.96
N LEU A 19 -14.33 -7.73 -28.87
CA LEU A 19 -13.71 -7.38 -27.60
C LEU A 19 -14.54 -6.25 -27.02
N LEU A 20 -15.68 -6.61 -26.42
CA LEU A 20 -16.32 -5.78 -25.40
C LEU A 20 -15.31 -5.70 -24.25
N GLY A 21 -14.47 -4.66 -24.31
CA GLY A 21 -13.67 -4.20 -23.20
C GLY A 21 -14.63 -3.71 -22.12
N VAL A 22 -15.11 -4.65 -21.31
CA VAL A 22 -15.66 -4.32 -20.00
C VAL A 22 -14.44 -3.89 -19.19
N ALA A 23 -14.15 -2.59 -19.22
CA ALA A 23 -13.30 -2.01 -18.20
C ALA A 23 -13.87 -2.49 -16.86
N PRO A 24 -13.07 -3.03 -15.94
CA PRO A 24 -13.55 -3.33 -14.61
C PRO A 24 -14.06 -2.01 -14.04
N THR A 25 -15.38 -1.82 -14.03
CA THR A 25 -16.02 -0.87 -13.15
C THR A 25 -15.69 -1.40 -11.77
N THR A 26 -14.64 -0.87 -11.16
CA THR A 26 -14.47 -0.98 -9.71
C THR A 26 -15.81 -0.57 -9.15
N ALA A 27 -16.51 -1.50 -8.50
CA ALA A 27 -17.73 -1.20 -7.79
C ALA A 27 -17.34 -0.15 -6.75
N GLN A 28 -17.59 1.11 -7.10
CA GLN A 28 -17.36 2.23 -6.22
C GLN A 28 -18.51 2.18 -5.22
N ALA A 29 -18.19 2.26 -3.93
CA ALA A 29 -19.22 2.25 -2.90
C ALA A 29 -20.12 3.46 -3.14
N ASP A 30 -21.43 3.28 -3.22
CA ASP A 30 -22.33 4.41 -3.34
C ASP A 30 -22.43 5.14 -1.98
N PRO A 31 -22.62 6.47 -1.98
CA PRO A 31 -22.92 7.21 -0.77
C PRO A 31 -24.10 6.63 0.01
N ASP A 32 -24.07 6.75 1.34
CA ASP A 32 -25.18 6.28 2.19
C ASP A 32 -26.48 7.03 1.83
N PRO A 33 -27.51 6.34 1.30
CA PRO A 33 -28.74 6.97 0.85
C PRO A 33 -29.60 7.51 2.00
N ASN A 34 -29.34 7.09 3.24
CA ASN A 34 -30.07 7.55 4.42
C ASN A 34 -29.50 8.86 4.98
N LEU A 35 -28.26 9.23 4.65
CA LEU A 35 -27.63 10.45 5.11
C LEU A 35 -27.94 11.63 4.17
N THR A 36 -28.43 12.72 4.74
CA THR A 36 -28.63 14.01 4.05
C THR A 36 -27.88 15.11 4.77
N ILE A 37 -27.17 15.96 4.04
CA ILE A 37 -26.34 17.03 4.60
C ILE A 37 -26.95 18.38 4.19
N SER A 38 -27.29 19.21 5.18
CA SER A 38 -27.81 20.56 4.93
C SER A 38 -26.74 21.64 5.11
N GLN A 39 -25.82 21.44 6.06
CA GLN A 39 -24.80 22.45 6.38
C GLN A 39 -23.55 21.79 6.97
N VAL A 40 -22.38 22.22 6.53
CA VAL A 40 -21.10 21.99 7.22
C VAL A 40 -20.44 23.33 7.48
N THR A 41 -20.07 23.58 8.73
CA THR A 41 -19.41 24.82 9.17
C THR A 41 -18.11 24.50 9.90
N LEU A 42 -17.06 25.20 9.52
CA LEU A 42 -15.75 25.22 10.17
C LEU A 42 -15.59 26.61 10.81
N ASP A 43 -15.16 26.68 12.06
CA ASP A 43 -14.98 27.96 12.77
C ASP A 43 -13.70 28.73 12.36
N ARG A 44 -12.91 28.13 11.47
CA ARG A 44 -11.68 28.67 10.89
C ARG A 44 -11.54 28.26 9.43
N THR A 45 -11.02 29.17 8.61
CA THR A 45 -10.70 28.93 7.19
C THR A 45 -9.20 29.01 6.90
N ALA A 46 -8.37 29.33 7.89
CA ALA A 46 -6.93 29.32 7.76
C ALA A 46 -6.25 28.96 9.08
N VAL A 47 -5.22 28.12 9.02
CA VAL A 47 -4.40 27.71 10.18
C VAL A 47 -2.93 27.58 9.81
N ALA A 48 -2.05 27.86 10.75
CA ALA A 48 -0.63 27.62 10.63
C ALA A 48 -0.19 26.64 11.72
N VAL A 49 0.48 25.55 11.32
CA VAL A 49 0.83 24.45 12.21
C VAL A 49 2.30 24.07 11.98
N SER A 50 3.05 23.86 13.07
CA SER A 50 4.48 23.57 13.00
C SER A 50 4.82 22.27 13.71
N GLY A 51 5.69 21.48 13.09
CA GLY A 51 6.25 20.29 13.72
C GLY A 51 5.22 19.20 14.01
N LEU A 52 5.30 18.64 15.20
CA LEU A 52 4.41 17.58 15.70
C LEU A 52 3.12 18.12 16.32
N ASN A 53 2.87 19.43 16.27
CA ASN A 53 1.65 19.99 16.81
C ASN A 53 0.47 19.74 15.87
N THR A 54 -0.73 19.79 16.45
CA THR A 54 -2.00 19.88 15.73
C THR A 54 -2.71 21.17 16.12
N TYR A 55 -3.58 21.66 15.24
CA TYR A 55 -4.48 22.76 15.52
C TYR A 55 -5.93 22.28 15.43
N PRO A 56 -6.72 22.34 16.52
CA PRO A 56 -8.12 21.94 16.49
C PRO A 56 -8.98 23.04 15.86
N ILE A 57 -9.80 22.67 14.88
CA ILE A 57 -10.87 23.49 14.29
C ILE A 57 -12.20 22.89 14.76
N ASN A 58 -13.13 23.71 15.24
CA ASN A 58 -14.46 23.21 15.59
C ASN A 58 -15.27 23.00 14.32
N VAL A 59 -15.93 21.85 14.26
CA VAL A 59 -16.76 21.44 13.14
C VAL A 59 -18.19 21.28 13.62
N THR A 60 -19.13 21.85 12.86
CA THR A 60 -20.57 21.67 13.06
C THR A 60 -21.20 21.18 11.77
N VAL A 61 -21.92 20.07 11.84
CA VAL A 61 -22.69 19.50 10.74
C VAL A 61 -24.17 19.51 11.10
N LYS A 62 -25.01 20.03 10.21
CA LYS A 62 -26.46 19.83 10.26
C LYS A 62 -26.85 18.83 9.20
N ALA A 63 -27.43 17.72 9.62
CA ALA A 63 -27.74 16.59 8.77
C ALA A 63 -29.05 15.91 9.20
N GLY A 64 -29.52 14.99 8.38
CA GLY A 64 -30.59 14.06 8.73
C GLY A 64 -30.19 12.65 8.33
N TYR A 65 -30.43 11.68 9.22
CA TYR A 65 -30.24 10.26 8.96
C TYR A 65 -31.58 9.53 9.05
N LYS A 66 -31.97 8.88 7.95
CA LYS A 66 -33.24 8.13 7.88
C LYS A 66 -33.04 6.71 8.38
N SER A 67 -33.27 6.48 9.67
CA SER A 67 -33.29 5.14 10.24
C SER A 67 -34.38 4.98 11.30
N THR A 68 -34.86 3.74 11.45
CA THR A 68 -35.75 3.30 12.52
C THR A 68 -35.04 2.38 13.52
N GLU A 69 -33.78 2.06 13.28
CA GLU A 69 -32.99 1.16 14.13
C GLU A 69 -32.56 1.89 15.41
N PRO A 70 -32.89 1.36 16.61
CA PRO A 70 -32.51 2.01 17.87
C PRO A 70 -31.00 2.18 18.06
N GLY A 71 -30.18 1.36 17.40
CA GLY A 71 -28.71 1.47 17.46
C GLY A 71 -28.16 2.79 16.89
N ASP A 72 -28.87 3.38 15.93
CA ASP A 72 -28.43 4.57 15.20
C ASP A 72 -28.62 5.87 16.01
N ASP A 73 -29.26 5.79 17.18
CA ASP A 73 -29.31 6.94 18.09
C ASP A 73 -27.91 7.39 18.53
N SER A 74 -26.93 6.50 18.51
CA SER A 74 -25.52 6.80 18.82
C SER A 74 -24.66 7.13 17.58
N LEU A 75 -25.29 7.28 16.41
CA LEU A 75 -24.59 7.56 15.15
C LEU A 75 -23.70 8.81 15.24
N VAL A 76 -22.42 8.60 14.95
CA VAL A 76 -21.43 9.66 14.76
C VAL A 76 -21.24 9.95 13.28
N LEU A 77 -20.78 11.16 12.97
CA LEU A 77 -20.42 11.57 11.63
C LEU A 77 -18.94 11.98 11.58
N ASN A 78 -18.31 11.88 10.41
CA ASN A 78 -17.00 12.50 10.15
C ASN A 78 -17.07 13.38 8.90
N VAL A 79 -16.48 14.57 8.95
CA VAL A 79 -16.34 15.45 7.79
C VAL A 79 -15.05 15.13 7.07
N VAL A 80 -15.12 14.97 5.75
CA VAL A 80 -13.98 14.73 4.87
C VAL A 80 -13.64 15.99 4.10
N LEU A 81 -12.35 16.35 4.14
CA LEU A 81 -11.79 17.41 3.32
C LEU A 81 -10.71 16.83 2.41
N GLU A 82 -10.74 17.20 1.14
CA GLU A 82 -9.73 16.81 0.17
C GLU A 82 -8.87 18.00 -0.24
N ARG A 83 -7.59 17.74 -0.48
CA ARG A 83 -6.63 18.73 -0.94
C ARG A 83 -6.95 19.16 -2.36
N THR A 84 -7.23 20.44 -2.55
CA THR A 84 -7.45 21.06 -3.86
C THR A 84 -6.25 21.90 -4.33
N GLY A 85 -5.27 22.13 -3.47
CA GLY A 85 -4.03 22.84 -3.81
C GLY A 85 -2.91 22.72 -2.78
N GLY A 86 -1.69 23.12 -3.16
CA GLY A 86 -0.51 23.13 -2.28
C GLY A 86 0.28 21.82 -2.27
N THR A 87 1.20 21.68 -1.31
CA THR A 87 2.20 20.59 -1.26
C THR A 87 2.28 19.95 0.13
N GLY A 88 2.19 18.63 0.20
CA GLY A 88 2.24 17.91 1.47
C GLY A 88 1.91 16.45 1.27
N THR A 89 2.30 15.61 2.23
CA THR A 89 2.18 14.15 2.11
C THR A 89 0.75 13.64 2.28
N ARG A 90 -0.18 14.49 2.73
CA ARG A 90 -1.54 14.11 3.09
C ARG A 90 -2.57 14.59 2.06
N GLY A 91 -3.27 13.69 1.37
CA GLY A 91 -4.29 14.07 0.38
C GLY A 91 -5.60 14.56 0.99
N ASP A 92 -5.89 14.13 2.21
CA ASP A 92 -7.19 14.23 2.87
C ASP A 92 -7.05 14.67 4.34
N ILE A 93 -8.10 15.25 4.91
CA ILE A 93 -8.24 15.46 6.36
C ILE A 93 -9.63 14.98 6.74
N VAL A 94 -9.70 14.19 7.81
CA VAL A 94 -10.98 13.73 8.36
C VAL A 94 -11.12 14.23 9.78
N SER A 95 -12.32 14.69 10.16
CA SER A 95 -12.60 15.10 11.53
C SER A 95 -12.58 13.90 12.48
N ALA A 96 -12.35 14.16 13.77
CA ALA A 96 -12.74 13.22 14.81
C ALA A 96 -14.26 12.99 14.76
N ASP A 97 -14.72 11.97 15.48
CA ASP A 97 -16.13 11.60 15.57
C ASP A 97 -16.95 12.79 16.07
N LEU A 98 -17.85 13.25 15.20
CA LEU A 98 -18.77 14.32 15.53
C LEU A 98 -19.96 13.70 16.23
N GLN A 99 -20.23 14.14 17.46
CA GLN A 99 -21.31 13.65 18.29
C GLN A 99 -22.57 14.49 18.07
N ARG A 100 -23.75 13.87 18.09
CA ARG A 100 -25.02 14.62 17.99
C ARG A 100 -25.22 15.41 19.29
N THR A 101 -25.13 16.73 19.20
CA THR A 101 -25.27 17.66 20.34
C THR A 101 -26.60 18.40 20.36
N GLY A 102 -27.45 18.21 19.34
CA GLY A 102 -28.80 18.77 19.31
C GLY A 102 -29.66 18.17 18.20
N GLY A 103 -30.98 18.37 18.30
CA GLY A 103 -31.95 17.85 17.33
C GLY A 103 -32.21 16.34 17.45
N THR A 104 -32.89 15.78 16.45
CA THR A 104 -33.20 14.35 16.34
C THR A 104 -32.31 13.69 15.28
N LEU A 105 -32.34 12.35 15.15
CA LEU A 105 -31.59 11.65 14.10
C LEU A 105 -31.95 12.16 12.69
N ALA A 106 -33.23 12.45 12.45
CA ALA A 106 -33.71 12.96 11.17
C ALA A 106 -33.35 14.43 10.88
N ASN A 107 -33.03 15.24 11.90
CA ASN A 107 -32.71 16.68 11.77
C ASN A 107 -31.77 17.11 12.92
N GLY A 108 -30.56 16.56 12.91
CA GLY A 108 -29.61 16.70 14.01
C GLY A 108 -28.56 17.77 13.77
N THR A 109 -27.87 18.13 14.84
CA THR A 109 -26.63 18.90 14.82
C THR A 109 -25.53 18.06 15.45
N TRP A 110 -24.50 17.74 14.67
CA TRP A 110 -23.31 17.02 15.12
C TRP A 110 -22.15 17.99 15.26
N THR A 111 -21.43 17.91 16.37
CA THR A 111 -20.27 18.76 16.63
C THR A 111 -19.06 17.96 17.08
N GLY A 112 -17.89 18.50 16.80
CA GLY A 112 -16.62 17.88 17.17
C GLY A 112 -15.44 18.67 16.61
N ARG A 113 -14.30 18.00 16.46
CA ARG A 113 -13.05 18.65 16.09
C ARG A 113 -12.45 18.10 14.82
N LEU A 114 -11.89 18.99 14.02
CA LEU A 114 -10.96 18.68 12.95
C LEU A 114 -9.56 19.06 13.42
N ASN A 115 -8.78 18.08 13.85
CA ASN A 115 -7.38 18.33 14.17
C ASN A 115 -6.61 18.47 12.88
N VAL A 116 -5.92 19.58 12.67
CA VAL A 116 -5.11 19.85 11.48
C VAL A 116 -3.64 19.71 11.82
N ALA A 117 -2.93 18.78 11.16
CA ALA A 117 -1.49 18.57 11.33
C ALA A 117 -0.65 19.43 10.37
N SER A 118 0.62 19.67 10.72
CA SER A 118 1.57 20.41 9.86
C SER A 118 1.79 19.73 8.50
N THR A 119 1.66 18.41 8.39
CA THR A 119 1.83 17.64 7.15
C THR A 119 0.68 17.82 6.16
N ALA A 120 -0.47 18.35 6.61
CA ALA A 120 -1.58 18.75 5.77
C ALA A 120 -1.36 20.15 5.16
N ASN A 121 -0.14 20.49 4.71
CA ASN A 121 0.18 21.81 4.18
C ASN A 121 -0.47 22.06 2.80
N GLY A 122 -1.43 22.96 2.66
CA GLY A 122 -2.12 23.22 1.40
C GLY A 122 -3.54 23.75 1.58
N THR A 123 -4.33 23.71 0.52
CA THR A 123 -5.73 24.12 0.53
C THR A 123 -6.61 22.88 0.48
N PHE A 124 -7.58 22.78 1.39
CA PHE A 124 -8.46 21.63 1.55
C PHE A 124 -9.92 22.08 1.51
N LYS A 125 -10.74 21.38 0.73
CA LYS A 125 -12.17 21.66 0.59
C LYS A 125 -12.97 20.54 1.23
N VAL A 126 -14.02 20.88 1.98
CA VAL A 126 -15.02 19.90 2.41
C VAL A 126 -15.67 19.28 1.17
N THR A 127 -15.56 17.96 1.04
CA THR A 127 -16.08 17.19 -0.10
C THR A 127 -17.26 16.29 0.28
N GLY A 128 -17.38 15.92 1.56
CA GLY A 128 -18.51 15.12 2.02
C GLY A 128 -18.49 14.82 3.51
N VAL A 129 -19.48 14.04 3.94
CA VAL A 129 -19.65 13.55 5.31
C VAL A 129 -19.86 12.04 5.27
N MET A 130 -19.20 11.30 6.16
CA MET A 130 -19.34 9.86 6.32
C MET A 130 -20.11 9.55 7.61
N THR A 131 -20.81 8.42 7.61
CA THR A 131 -21.41 7.82 8.81
C THR A 131 -20.43 6.88 9.51
N GLY A 132 -20.58 6.74 10.83
CA GLY A 132 -19.80 5.80 11.64
C GLY A 132 -18.43 6.35 12.06
N PRO A 133 -17.69 5.63 12.92
CA PRO A 133 -16.40 6.08 13.43
C PRO A 133 -15.31 5.97 12.37
N TYR A 134 -14.36 6.92 12.38
CA TYR A 134 -13.21 6.84 11.47
C TYR A 134 -12.34 5.62 11.78
N GLY A 135 -12.09 4.79 10.76
CA GLY A 135 -11.26 3.58 10.91
C GLY A 135 -11.97 2.44 11.65
N GLY A 136 -13.29 2.48 11.78
CA GLY A 136 -14.08 1.40 12.37
C GLY A 136 -13.91 0.05 11.64
N PRO A 137 -13.97 -1.09 12.36
CA PRO A 137 -13.63 -2.42 11.86
C PRO A 137 -14.68 -3.09 10.95
N ASP A 138 -15.64 -2.35 10.38
CA ASP A 138 -16.68 -3.02 9.59
C ASP A 138 -16.14 -3.51 8.24
N PRO A 139 -16.25 -4.82 7.94
CA PRO A 139 -15.71 -5.47 6.74
C PRO A 139 -16.63 -5.22 5.54
N GLY A 140 -16.84 -3.96 5.21
CA GLY A 140 -17.76 -3.57 4.16
C GLY A 140 -17.61 -2.12 3.75
N THR A 141 -16.40 -1.73 3.31
CA THR A 141 -16.07 -0.43 2.68
C THR A 141 -16.37 0.81 3.54
N PRO A 142 -15.49 1.83 3.60
CA PRO A 142 -16.01 3.16 3.91
C PRO A 142 -17.10 3.43 2.86
N VAL A 143 -18.35 3.66 3.28
CA VAL A 143 -19.33 4.28 2.39
C VAL A 143 -18.66 5.53 1.82
N ASP A 144 -18.71 5.71 0.50
CA ASP A 144 -18.16 6.93 -0.09
C ASP A 144 -18.83 8.12 0.63
N PRO A 145 -18.08 9.18 0.97
CA PRO A 145 -18.65 10.31 1.69
C PRO A 145 -19.87 10.84 0.94
N THR A 146 -20.99 11.04 1.65
CA THR A 146 -22.16 11.71 1.08
C THR A 146 -21.71 13.08 0.58
N PRO A 147 -21.79 13.36 -0.74
CA PRO A 147 -21.14 14.53 -1.31
C PRO A 147 -21.71 15.83 -0.76
N TYR A 148 -20.83 16.76 -0.39
CA TYR A 148 -21.19 18.10 0.03
C TYR A 148 -20.07 19.08 -0.35
N ALA A 149 -20.40 20.08 -1.17
CA ALA A 149 -19.45 21.12 -1.55
C ALA A 149 -19.41 22.22 -0.48
N GLY A 150 -18.59 22.02 0.55
CA GLY A 150 -18.52 22.93 1.70
C GLY A 150 -17.38 23.94 1.66
N GLN A 151 -17.08 24.48 2.84
CA GLN A 151 -16.03 25.47 3.06
C GLN A 151 -14.64 24.94 2.69
N THR A 152 -13.73 25.88 2.42
CA THR A 152 -12.32 25.61 2.16
C THR A 152 -11.47 26.13 3.31
N ILE A 153 -10.45 25.36 3.70
CA ILE A 153 -9.43 25.77 4.65
C ILE A 153 -8.07 25.85 3.98
N THR A 154 -7.26 26.83 4.39
CA THR A 154 -5.84 26.94 4.01
C THR A 154 -4.96 26.58 5.20
N VAL A 155 -4.08 25.61 5.01
CA VAL A 155 -3.17 25.12 6.04
C VAL A 155 -1.74 25.45 5.66
N LYS A 156 -1.04 26.20 6.52
CA LYS A 156 0.39 26.48 6.39
C LYS A 156 1.18 25.60 7.35
N GLY A 157 1.71 24.50 6.82
CA GLY A 157 2.58 23.58 7.54
C GLY A 157 4.05 24.01 7.50
N THR A 158 4.74 23.95 8.63
CA THR A 158 6.19 24.22 8.71
C THR A 158 6.90 23.18 9.58
N ASN A 159 8.22 23.07 9.43
CA ASN A 159 9.04 22.12 10.20
C ASN A 159 8.48 20.70 10.13
N LEU A 160 8.24 20.15 8.94
CA LEU A 160 7.47 18.91 8.83
C LEU A 160 8.20 17.74 9.51
N PRO A 161 7.49 16.86 10.23
CA PRO A 161 8.10 15.67 10.81
C PRO A 161 8.34 14.58 9.76
N LYS A 162 9.38 13.77 9.98
CA LYS A 162 9.71 12.56 9.22
C LYS A 162 10.11 11.45 10.18
N ILE A 163 9.53 10.27 9.99
CA ILE A 163 9.97 9.04 10.67
C ILE A 163 10.92 8.30 9.73
N THR A 164 12.07 7.88 10.24
CA THR A 164 12.98 6.96 9.56
C THR A 164 13.14 5.67 10.38
N ALA A 165 13.52 4.61 9.69
CA ALA A 165 13.70 3.29 10.28
C ALA A 165 15.07 2.71 9.93
N SER A 166 15.73 2.11 10.90
CA SER A 166 16.96 1.32 10.71
C SER A 166 16.77 -0.05 11.33
N VAL A 167 16.74 -1.08 10.49
CA VAL A 167 16.56 -2.48 10.89
C VAL A 167 17.92 -3.09 11.22
N ASN A 168 18.03 -3.76 12.36
CA ASN A 168 19.22 -4.50 12.77
C ASN A 168 18.87 -5.96 13.13
N PRO A 169 19.43 -6.96 12.42
CA PRO A 169 20.32 -6.83 11.26
C PRO A 169 19.58 -6.27 10.03
N ARG A 170 20.31 -5.63 9.11
CA ARG A 170 19.74 -5.03 7.89
C ARG A 170 18.96 -6.04 7.03
N VAL A 171 19.42 -7.29 7.01
CA VAL A 171 18.72 -8.43 6.43
C VAL A 171 18.41 -9.38 7.58
N VAL A 172 17.13 -9.57 7.88
CA VAL A 172 16.67 -10.36 9.04
C VAL A 172 16.63 -11.84 8.67
N PRO A 173 17.48 -12.70 9.28
CA PRO A 173 17.45 -14.13 9.01
C PRO A 173 16.12 -14.76 9.44
N PHE A 174 15.71 -15.84 8.77
CA PHE A 174 14.54 -16.60 9.18
C PHE A 174 14.72 -17.18 10.59
N GLY A 175 13.64 -17.17 11.39
CA GLY A 175 13.65 -17.72 12.75
C GLY A 175 14.52 -16.95 13.76
N LYS A 176 14.95 -15.72 13.44
CA LYS A 176 15.76 -14.89 14.35
C LYS A 176 15.06 -13.58 14.70
N PRO A 177 15.13 -13.14 15.97
CA PRO A 177 14.62 -11.84 16.36
C PRO A 177 15.45 -10.72 15.72
N TYR A 178 14.91 -9.52 15.72
CA TYR A 178 15.55 -8.33 15.19
C TYR A 178 15.12 -7.10 15.98
N SER A 179 15.66 -5.95 15.62
CA SER A 179 15.24 -4.67 16.17
C SER A 179 15.06 -3.64 15.08
N ILE A 180 14.17 -2.68 15.31
CA ILE A 180 14.04 -1.49 14.48
C ILE A 180 14.32 -0.28 15.36
N THR A 181 15.24 0.56 14.92
CA THR A 181 15.46 1.89 15.47
C THR A 181 14.66 2.89 14.64
N TRP A 182 13.69 3.53 15.29
CA TRP A 182 12.83 4.56 14.73
C TRP A 182 13.33 5.93 15.17
N ALA A 183 13.47 6.87 14.24
CA ALA A 183 13.89 8.23 14.54
C ALA A 183 12.89 9.24 14.00
N VAL A 184 12.51 10.22 14.81
CA VAL A 184 11.59 11.30 14.45
C VAL A 184 12.41 12.58 14.26
N THR A 185 12.47 13.07 13.02
CA THR A 185 13.31 14.20 12.61
C THR A 185 12.50 15.31 11.95
N ASN A 186 12.95 16.55 12.09
CA ASN A 186 12.41 17.70 11.39
C ASN A 186 13.05 17.79 10.00
N THR A 187 12.23 17.78 8.94
CA THR A 187 12.71 17.79 7.56
C THR A 187 13.43 19.07 7.17
N ALA A 188 13.11 20.21 7.80
CA ALA A 188 13.74 21.49 7.51
C ALA A 188 15.14 21.61 8.10
N THR A 189 15.38 21.01 9.28
CA THR A 189 16.67 21.13 9.99
C THR A 189 17.52 19.86 9.96
N GLY A 190 16.93 18.72 9.60
CA GLY A 190 17.55 17.39 9.70
C GLY A 190 17.76 16.90 11.14
N LYS A 191 17.43 17.72 12.14
CA LYS A 191 17.64 17.41 13.56
C LYS A 191 16.49 16.57 14.12
N PRO A 192 16.75 15.70 15.11
CA PRO A 192 15.69 15.03 15.83
C PRO A 192 14.82 16.04 16.57
N TYR A 193 13.56 15.67 16.79
CA TYR A 193 12.73 16.40 17.76
C TYR A 193 13.20 16.08 19.17
N GLY A 194 13.67 17.11 19.89
CA GLY A 194 14.36 17.00 21.17
C GLY A 194 13.49 16.66 22.39
N SER A 195 12.46 15.81 22.27
CA SER A 195 11.51 15.52 23.34
C SER A 195 11.05 14.06 23.34
N ARG A 196 10.46 13.60 24.46
CA ARG A 196 9.89 12.25 24.59
C ARG A 196 8.54 12.14 23.89
N ILE A 197 8.59 12.04 22.57
CA ILE A 197 7.42 11.99 21.68
C ILE A 197 6.66 10.67 21.87
N PRO A 198 5.33 10.71 22.09
CA PRO A 198 4.47 9.54 21.98
C PRO A 198 4.46 9.02 20.53
N ILE A 199 4.77 7.74 20.35
CA ILE A 199 4.86 7.09 19.04
C ILE A 199 4.17 5.72 19.10
N GLY A 200 3.24 5.47 18.19
CA GLY A 200 2.63 4.15 18.03
C GLY A 200 3.57 3.23 17.26
N LEU A 201 3.88 2.05 17.81
CA LEU A 201 4.74 1.04 17.16
C LEU A 201 4.01 -0.30 17.02
N GLY A 202 3.56 -0.61 15.81
CA GLY A 202 2.75 -1.78 15.50
C GLY A 202 3.44 -2.84 14.65
N VAL A 203 2.78 -3.98 14.55
CA VAL A 203 3.04 -5.07 13.60
C VAL A 203 1.67 -5.54 13.08
N ASP A 204 1.54 -5.75 11.77
CA ASP A 204 0.34 -6.27 11.09
C ASP A 204 -0.93 -5.42 11.26
N ALA A 205 -2.02 -5.97 11.82
CA ALA A 205 -3.30 -5.27 12.01
C ALA A 205 -3.14 -3.88 12.68
N PRO A 206 -2.38 -3.73 13.79
CA PRO A 206 -1.99 -2.42 14.33
C PRO A 206 -1.46 -1.37 13.34
N CYS A 207 -0.88 -1.80 12.22
CA CYS A 207 -0.33 -0.96 11.17
C CYS A 207 -1.30 -0.68 10.02
N ALA A 208 -2.21 -1.62 9.74
CA ALA A 208 -3.21 -1.51 8.68
C ALA A 208 -4.51 -0.85 9.17
N GLU A 209 -4.93 -1.19 10.38
CA GLU A 209 -6.24 -0.84 10.96
C GLU A 209 -6.11 0.16 12.12
N GLY A 210 -4.88 0.42 12.58
CA GLY A 210 -4.61 1.29 13.73
C GLY A 210 -4.62 0.53 15.06
N GLY A 211 -4.53 1.25 16.19
CA GLY A 211 -4.45 0.64 17.51
C GLY A 211 -3.05 0.17 17.91
N SER A 212 -2.00 0.71 17.28
CA SER A 212 -0.63 0.42 17.69
C SER A 212 -0.37 0.84 19.15
N PRO A 213 0.28 0.00 19.97
CA PRO A 213 0.66 0.38 21.32
C PRO A 213 1.54 1.64 21.32
N LEU A 214 1.26 2.55 22.24
CA LEU A 214 2.00 3.80 22.38
C LEU A 214 3.25 3.62 23.22
N TYR A 215 4.37 4.06 22.66
CA TYR A 215 5.67 4.15 23.31
C TYR A 215 6.12 5.61 23.39
N ARG A 216 7.25 5.85 24.06
CA ARG A 216 7.90 7.17 24.06
C ARG A 216 9.31 7.07 23.53
N THR A 217 9.65 7.97 22.62
CA THR A 217 11.05 8.16 22.20
C THR A 217 11.92 8.69 23.33
N GLY A 218 13.24 8.52 23.19
CA GLY A 218 14.22 9.22 24.00
C GLY A 218 14.21 10.73 23.71
N THR A 219 14.95 11.51 24.49
CA THR A 219 15.08 12.96 24.28
C THR A 219 15.81 13.33 22.98
N ASN A 220 16.48 12.36 22.36
CA ASN A 220 17.07 12.47 21.03
C ASN A 220 16.09 12.11 19.90
N GLY A 221 14.78 11.94 20.19
CA GLY A 221 13.76 11.62 19.20
C GLY A 221 13.88 10.20 18.61
N VAL A 222 14.63 9.30 19.26
CA VAL A 222 14.88 7.93 18.80
C VAL A 222 14.29 6.91 19.76
N ILE A 223 13.78 5.80 19.24
CA ILE A 223 13.42 4.60 20.00
C ILE A 223 13.87 3.35 19.27
N THR A 224 14.41 2.38 20.00
CA THR A 224 14.71 1.05 19.47
C THR A 224 13.75 0.05 20.09
N LYS A 225 13.00 -0.67 19.26
CA LYS A 225 12.09 -1.74 19.68
C LYS A 225 12.64 -3.08 19.18
N ALA A 226 12.63 -4.08 20.05
CA ALA A 226 12.92 -5.47 19.69
C ALA A 226 11.64 -6.12 19.13
N TYR A 227 11.82 -6.99 18.14
CA TYR A 227 10.76 -7.70 17.44
C TYR A 227 11.10 -9.19 17.39
N THR A 228 10.07 -10.02 17.38
CA THR A 228 10.19 -11.48 17.28
C THR A 228 10.58 -11.89 15.86
N ALA A 229 10.90 -13.17 15.67
CA ALA A 229 11.22 -13.68 14.34
C ALA A 229 10.03 -13.65 13.37
N ASP A 230 8.82 -13.81 13.91
CA ASP A 230 7.57 -13.90 13.13
C ASP A 230 7.11 -12.52 12.64
N ASP A 231 7.37 -11.47 13.43
CA ASP A 231 7.07 -10.08 13.06
C ASP A 231 7.77 -9.64 11.76
N ALA A 232 8.85 -10.32 11.35
CA ALA A 232 9.59 -10.00 10.13
C ALA A 232 8.83 -10.38 8.84
N GLY A 233 7.80 -11.24 8.95
CA GLY A 233 6.91 -11.59 7.84
C GLY A 233 5.72 -10.64 7.68
N ALA A 234 5.54 -9.70 8.61
CA ALA A 234 4.39 -8.80 8.67
C ALA A 234 4.78 -7.33 8.45
N LEU A 235 3.79 -6.48 8.20
CA LEU A 235 3.99 -5.04 8.05
C LEU A 235 4.38 -4.44 9.40
N ASN A 236 5.53 -3.79 9.48
CA ASN A 236 5.98 -3.08 10.67
C ASN A 236 5.80 -1.58 10.47
N CYS A 237 5.34 -0.88 11.50
CA CYS A 237 5.06 0.54 11.39
C CYS A 237 5.43 1.34 12.63
N ALA A 238 5.65 2.62 12.38
CA ALA A 238 5.73 3.65 13.39
C ALA A 238 4.93 4.87 12.95
N HIS A 239 4.12 5.44 13.82
CA HIS A 239 3.31 6.61 13.50
C HIS A 239 3.06 7.51 14.70
N ILE A 240 2.72 8.77 14.44
CA ILE A 240 2.35 9.76 15.45
C ILE A 240 0.95 10.26 15.09
N TYR A 241 0.03 10.22 16.05
CA TYR A 241 -1.38 10.55 15.83
C TYR A 241 -1.65 12.05 15.88
N ALA A 242 -2.54 12.50 15.00
CA ALA A 242 -3.22 13.79 15.03
C ALA A 242 -4.66 13.67 15.57
N ASP A 243 -5.17 12.43 15.67
CA ASP A 243 -6.56 12.05 15.99
C ASP A 243 -7.60 12.56 14.94
N PRO A 244 -8.25 11.66 14.16
CA PRO A 244 -8.15 10.19 14.21
C PRO A 244 -7.04 9.62 13.32
N TYR A 245 -6.36 10.49 12.55
CA TYR A 245 -5.36 10.09 11.56
C TYR A 245 -3.91 10.28 12.04
N TYR A 246 -2.93 9.93 11.22
CA TYR A 246 -1.50 10.14 11.50
C TYR A 246 -0.98 11.51 11.06
N ILE A 247 -0.26 12.22 11.93
CA ILE A 247 0.59 13.37 11.55
C ILE A 247 1.64 12.89 10.55
N VAL A 248 2.31 11.79 10.90
CA VAL A 248 3.34 11.13 10.08
C VAL A 248 3.34 9.65 10.43
N GLY A 249 3.60 8.82 9.42
CA GLY A 249 3.78 7.39 9.59
C GLY A 249 4.90 6.87 8.69
N GLN A 250 5.46 5.73 9.07
CA GLN A 250 6.40 4.97 8.27
C GLN A 250 6.05 3.49 8.41
N TRP A 251 5.97 2.81 7.27
CA TRP A 251 5.69 1.39 7.18
C TRP A 251 6.80 0.69 6.40
N LEU A 252 7.14 -0.54 6.78
CA LEU A 252 8.12 -1.34 6.07
C LEU A 252 7.91 -2.83 6.35
N PHE A 253 8.38 -3.66 5.41
CA PHE A 253 8.73 -5.04 5.70
C PHE A 253 10.25 -5.15 5.85
N PRO A 254 10.77 -5.73 6.95
CA PRO A 254 12.21 -5.95 7.10
C PRO A 254 12.75 -6.82 5.95
N SER A 255 13.89 -6.46 5.38
CA SER A 255 14.47 -7.25 4.29
C SER A 255 14.82 -8.67 4.73
N ARG A 256 14.47 -9.66 3.91
CA ARG A 256 14.69 -11.09 4.19
C ARG A 256 15.71 -11.68 3.23
N PRO A 257 16.52 -12.67 3.65
CA PRO A 257 17.39 -13.39 2.75
C PRO A 257 16.55 -14.21 1.76
N THR A 258 17.04 -14.36 0.54
CA THR A 258 16.43 -15.23 -0.47
C THR A 258 17.18 -16.55 -0.52
N VAL A 259 16.48 -17.64 -0.25
CA VAL A 259 17.01 -19.00 -0.41
C VAL A 259 16.37 -19.60 -1.65
N ILE A 260 17.07 -19.53 -2.78
CA ILE A 260 16.60 -20.02 -4.08
C ILE A 260 17.41 -21.22 -4.57
N ALA A 261 16.73 -22.23 -5.10
CA ALA A 261 17.31 -23.39 -5.75
C ALA A 261 16.60 -23.68 -7.08
N ALA A 262 17.33 -24.22 -8.07
CA ALA A 262 16.80 -24.59 -9.37
C ALA A 262 17.55 -25.79 -9.95
N VAL A 263 16.82 -26.68 -10.63
CA VAL A 263 17.35 -27.88 -11.28
C VAL A 263 16.68 -28.05 -12.65
N PRO A 264 17.45 -28.24 -13.74
CA PRO A 264 16.88 -28.55 -15.04
C PRO A 264 16.32 -29.98 -15.02
N SER A 265 15.18 -30.19 -15.68
CA SER A 265 14.58 -31.52 -15.86
C SER A 265 15.47 -32.48 -16.66
N LYS A 266 16.38 -31.94 -17.48
CA LYS A 266 17.38 -32.69 -18.26
C LYS A 266 18.69 -31.90 -18.31
N THR A 267 19.82 -32.60 -18.21
CA THR A 267 21.16 -32.02 -18.37
C THR A 267 21.65 -32.04 -19.83
N SER A 268 20.87 -32.60 -20.76
CA SER A 268 21.13 -32.58 -22.19
C SER A 268 19.85 -32.60 -23.02
N ALA A 269 19.84 -31.86 -24.14
CA ALA A 269 18.73 -31.85 -25.10
C ALA A 269 19.22 -31.43 -26.50
N LYS A 270 18.47 -31.80 -27.55
CA LYS A 270 18.75 -31.28 -28.91
C LYS A 270 18.68 -29.76 -28.89
N VAL A 271 19.57 -29.10 -29.64
CA VAL A 271 19.51 -27.64 -29.84
C VAL A 271 18.10 -27.21 -30.24
N GLY A 272 17.59 -26.14 -29.63
CA GLY A 272 16.24 -25.63 -29.84
C GLY A 272 15.15 -26.33 -29.02
N THR A 273 15.43 -27.41 -28.31
CA THR A 273 14.44 -28.10 -27.45
C THR A 273 14.24 -27.35 -26.14
N ILE A 274 12.99 -27.16 -25.72
CA ILE A 274 12.66 -26.58 -24.41
C ILE A 274 12.94 -27.60 -23.30
N VAL A 275 13.71 -27.18 -22.31
CA VAL A 275 14.02 -27.92 -21.09
C VAL A 275 13.45 -27.13 -19.89
N PRO A 276 12.38 -27.63 -19.24
CA PRO A 276 11.89 -27.04 -18.01
C PRO A 276 12.96 -27.04 -16.92
N VAL A 277 13.12 -25.92 -16.24
CA VAL A 277 13.94 -25.73 -15.05
C VAL A 277 12.99 -25.47 -13.89
N ASN A 278 12.93 -26.43 -12.98
CA ASN A 278 12.07 -26.35 -11.80
C ASN A 278 12.88 -25.85 -10.62
N GLY A 279 12.29 -24.99 -9.81
CA GLY A 279 12.95 -24.46 -8.65
C GLY A 279 12.01 -24.08 -7.53
N SER A 280 12.60 -23.64 -6.43
CA SER A 280 11.88 -23.19 -5.25
C SER A 280 12.59 -22.02 -4.58
N VAL A 281 11.80 -21.18 -3.92
CA VAL A 281 12.24 -20.13 -3.00
C VAL A 281 11.67 -20.47 -1.62
N ALA A 282 12.53 -20.67 -0.63
CA ALA A 282 12.08 -21.02 0.72
C ALA A 282 11.39 -19.84 1.40
N ASN A 283 10.38 -20.14 2.23
CA ASN A 283 9.63 -19.17 3.02
C ASN A 283 9.08 -18.00 2.19
N MET A 284 8.68 -18.25 0.94
CA MET A 284 8.10 -17.25 0.03
C MET A 284 6.73 -16.78 0.53
N ILE A 285 6.49 -15.47 0.49
CA ILE A 285 5.21 -14.84 0.75
C ILE A 285 4.83 -14.09 -0.53
N GLY A 286 3.69 -14.44 -1.12
CA GLY A 286 3.18 -13.80 -2.32
C GLY A 286 3.79 -14.31 -3.62
N SER A 287 3.86 -13.43 -4.62
CA SER A 287 4.23 -13.76 -5.99
C SER A 287 5.33 -12.84 -6.51
N CYS A 288 6.49 -13.42 -6.83
CA CYS A 288 7.68 -12.68 -7.25
C CYS A 288 8.22 -13.17 -8.58
N PRO A 289 8.77 -12.29 -9.44
CA PRO A 289 9.37 -12.70 -10.69
C PRO A 289 10.66 -13.49 -10.46
N VAL A 290 10.96 -14.41 -11.37
CA VAL A 290 12.24 -15.11 -11.49
C VAL A 290 12.70 -15.09 -12.94
N GLN A 291 14.01 -15.04 -13.13
CA GLN A 291 14.62 -14.93 -14.46
C GLN A 291 15.63 -16.04 -14.66
N LEU A 292 15.47 -16.84 -15.70
CA LEU A 292 16.53 -17.70 -16.19
C LEU A 292 17.55 -16.86 -16.95
N GLN A 293 18.80 -16.93 -16.54
CA GLN A 293 19.93 -16.28 -17.19
C GLN A 293 20.85 -17.31 -17.82
N ARG A 294 21.39 -16.99 -19.00
CA ARG A 294 22.43 -17.74 -19.71
C ARG A 294 23.72 -16.93 -19.71
N LEU A 295 24.88 -17.58 -19.57
CA LEU A 295 26.17 -16.91 -19.73
C LEU A 295 26.50 -16.71 -21.21
N TYR A 296 26.96 -15.51 -21.55
CA TYR A 296 27.48 -15.12 -22.85
C TYR A 296 28.94 -14.69 -22.66
N GLY A 297 29.82 -15.22 -23.50
CA GLY A 297 31.26 -15.08 -23.30
C GLY A 297 31.68 -15.67 -21.95
N ARG A 298 32.49 -14.93 -21.19
CA ARG A 298 33.01 -15.39 -19.89
C ARG A 298 32.28 -14.84 -18.68
N THR A 299 31.58 -13.71 -18.80
CA THR A 299 31.07 -12.98 -17.62
C THR A 299 29.66 -12.40 -17.79
N GLN A 300 29.12 -12.35 -19.00
CA GLN A 300 27.85 -11.65 -19.25
C GLN A 300 26.66 -12.58 -19.08
N TRP A 301 25.91 -12.43 -17.99
CA TRP A 301 24.65 -13.14 -17.81
C TRP A 301 23.50 -12.35 -18.45
N LYS A 302 22.77 -12.97 -19.39
CA LYS A 302 21.57 -12.36 -19.99
C LYS A 302 20.34 -13.19 -19.72
N THR A 303 19.23 -12.53 -19.41
CA THR A 303 17.93 -13.17 -19.23
C THR A 303 17.45 -13.77 -20.54
N VAL A 304 17.03 -15.04 -20.50
CA VAL A 304 16.56 -15.81 -21.67
C VAL A 304 15.15 -16.37 -21.48
N SER A 305 14.67 -16.41 -20.24
CA SER A 305 13.28 -16.76 -19.91
C SER A 305 12.94 -16.12 -18.57
N SER A 306 11.66 -15.84 -18.36
CA SER A 306 11.13 -15.31 -17.11
C SER A 306 9.94 -16.16 -16.66
N GLY A 307 9.70 -16.18 -15.37
CA GLY A 307 8.53 -16.80 -14.77
C GLY A 307 8.22 -16.15 -13.44
N THR A 308 7.32 -16.78 -12.69
CA THR A 308 6.84 -16.27 -11.42
C THR A 308 6.87 -17.37 -10.37
N VAL A 309 7.31 -17.03 -9.17
CA VAL A 309 7.20 -17.90 -8.01
C VAL A 309 5.75 -17.93 -7.55
N ARG A 310 5.20 -19.13 -7.45
CA ARG A 310 3.85 -19.37 -6.92
C ARG A 310 3.85 -19.17 -5.41
N GLN A 311 2.68 -18.99 -4.81
CA GLN A 311 2.53 -18.91 -3.35
C GLN A 311 3.10 -20.12 -2.61
N SER A 312 3.15 -21.29 -3.25
CA SER A 312 3.83 -22.49 -2.70
C SER A 312 5.36 -22.40 -2.66
N GLY A 313 5.93 -21.27 -3.08
CA GLY A 313 7.38 -21.07 -3.23
C GLY A 313 7.96 -21.74 -4.48
N ARG A 314 7.19 -22.48 -5.27
CA ARG A 314 7.67 -23.19 -6.47
C ARG A 314 7.62 -22.33 -7.72
N PHE A 315 8.55 -22.55 -8.64
CA PHE A 315 8.53 -21.93 -9.98
C PHE A 315 9.03 -22.90 -11.05
N THR A 316 8.69 -22.59 -12.31
CA THR A 316 9.25 -23.23 -13.49
C THR A 316 9.60 -22.15 -14.50
N VAL A 317 10.82 -22.22 -15.05
CA VAL A 317 11.29 -21.38 -16.16
C VAL A 317 11.83 -22.28 -17.26
N ASN A 318 11.85 -21.80 -18.51
CA ASN A 318 12.15 -22.63 -19.67
C ASN A 318 13.53 -22.32 -20.22
N ALA A 319 14.44 -23.30 -20.19
CA ALA A 319 15.72 -23.20 -20.88
C ALA A 319 15.60 -23.73 -22.31
N GLN A 320 16.35 -23.15 -23.23
CA GLN A 320 16.45 -23.64 -24.62
C GLN A 320 17.92 -23.60 -25.03
N PRO A 321 18.60 -24.76 -25.21
CA PRO A 321 19.98 -24.79 -25.66
C PRO A 321 20.09 -24.18 -27.06
N SER A 322 20.91 -23.14 -27.21
CA SER A 322 21.03 -22.37 -28.47
C SER A 322 22.13 -22.87 -29.42
N TYR A 323 23.01 -23.75 -28.96
CA TYR A 323 24.12 -24.29 -29.74
C TYR A 323 24.57 -25.65 -29.15
N LYS A 324 25.39 -26.39 -29.89
CA LYS A 324 25.96 -27.66 -29.43
C LYS A 324 27.07 -27.43 -28.41
N GLY A 325 27.06 -28.17 -27.31
CA GLY A 325 28.05 -28.04 -26.23
C GLY A 325 27.45 -27.67 -24.88
N LEU A 326 28.31 -27.37 -23.90
CA LEU A 326 27.90 -27.03 -22.54
C LEU A 326 27.44 -25.58 -22.45
N ILE A 327 26.19 -25.35 -22.07
CA ILE A 327 25.62 -24.03 -21.92
C ILE A 327 25.31 -23.79 -20.44
N PRO A 328 26.01 -22.85 -19.77
CA PRO A 328 25.75 -22.55 -18.37
C PRO A 328 24.56 -21.60 -18.19
N TYR A 329 23.72 -21.93 -17.23
CA TYR A 329 22.54 -21.21 -16.81
C TYR A 329 22.59 -20.93 -15.31
N ARG A 330 21.82 -19.94 -14.86
CA ARG A 330 21.45 -19.73 -13.46
C ARG A 330 20.07 -19.10 -13.42
N VAL A 331 19.34 -19.33 -12.34
CA VAL A 331 18.14 -18.53 -12.03
C VAL A 331 18.53 -17.35 -11.16
N TYR A 332 18.10 -16.16 -11.57
CA TYR A 332 18.17 -14.90 -10.83
C TYR A 332 16.80 -14.58 -10.26
N PHE A 333 16.79 -14.29 -8.97
CA PHE A 333 15.66 -13.75 -8.24
C PHE A 333 15.93 -12.25 -8.01
N PRO A 334 15.25 -11.35 -8.75
CA PRO A 334 15.32 -9.92 -8.46
C PRO A 334 14.81 -9.62 -7.05
N ALA A 335 15.25 -8.51 -6.44
CA ALA A 335 14.67 -8.08 -5.17
C ALA A 335 13.15 -7.90 -5.33
N CYS A 336 12.39 -8.53 -4.45
CA CYS A 336 10.92 -8.56 -4.50
C CYS A 336 10.43 -8.72 -3.06
N GLN A 337 9.66 -7.73 -2.58
CA GLN A 337 9.35 -7.53 -1.17
C GLN A 337 8.92 -8.80 -0.43
N PRO A 338 9.43 -9.09 0.78
CA PRO A 338 10.55 -8.44 1.49
C PRO A 338 11.95 -8.97 1.11
N TYR A 339 12.06 -9.81 0.08
CA TYR A 339 13.25 -10.58 -0.23
C TYR A 339 14.31 -9.79 -1.01
N ILE A 340 15.57 -9.95 -0.61
CA ILE A 340 16.72 -9.38 -1.35
C ILE A 340 17.00 -10.16 -2.63
N ALA A 341 17.70 -9.54 -3.58
CA ALA A 341 18.09 -10.26 -4.81
C ALA A 341 19.03 -11.43 -4.52
N ALA A 342 18.88 -12.54 -5.25
CA ALA A 342 19.76 -13.70 -5.15
C ALA A 342 19.90 -14.45 -6.48
N VAL A 343 20.91 -15.31 -6.57
CA VAL A 343 21.11 -16.23 -7.68
C VAL A 343 21.27 -17.64 -7.16
N THR A 344 20.76 -18.59 -7.93
CA THR A 344 21.07 -20.03 -7.74
C THR A 344 22.52 -20.33 -8.09
N LYS A 345 23.01 -21.49 -7.64
CA LYS A 345 24.24 -22.09 -8.21
C LYS A 345 24.05 -22.29 -9.72
N SER A 346 25.08 -21.98 -10.49
CA SER A 346 25.05 -22.22 -11.93
C SER A 346 24.95 -23.72 -12.24
N PHE A 347 24.22 -24.06 -13.30
CA PHE A 347 24.06 -25.42 -13.81
C PHE A 347 24.21 -25.41 -15.34
N THR A 348 24.49 -26.56 -15.96
CA THR A 348 24.70 -26.66 -17.40
C THR A 348 23.67 -27.56 -18.07
N ILE A 349 23.26 -27.19 -19.29
CA ILE A 349 22.51 -28.07 -20.19
C ILE A 349 23.33 -28.24 -21.47
N LYS A 350 23.63 -29.49 -21.84
CA LYS A 350 24.37 -29.82 -23.06
C LYS A 350 23.44 -29.80 -24.26
N GLY A 351 23.69 -28.93 -25.22
CA GLY A 351 23.07 -28.98 -26.56
C GLY A 351 23.67 -30.13 -27.37
N LEU A 352 22.83 -31.04 -27.85
CA LEU A 352 23.20 -32.18 -28.70
C LEU A 352 23.08 -31.84 -30.19
#